data_AF-A0A1M6KUQ9-F1
#
_entry.id   AF-A0A1M6KUQ9-F1
#
_cell.length_a   1.000
_cell.length_b   1.000
_cell.length_c   1.000
_cell.angle_alpha   90.00
_cell.angle_beta   90.00
_cell.angle_gamma   90.00
#
_symmetry.space_group_name_H-M   'P 1'
#
loop_
_entity.id
_entity.type
_entity.pdbx_description
1 polymer ?
#
loop_
_entity_poly.entity_id
_entity_poly.type
_entity_poly.pdbx_seq_one_letter_code
_entity_poly.pdbx_strand_id
1 'polypeptide(L)'
;MGNKDKSTVALTLICLVLGFMLAVNFRTQQGVEQHLGVRETELRNKVIELVNKNQGLESQIKELEDLLNQYRSKAAAGESPSELLKQELENLQILAGLTDVYGEGVIVTVNDSTKERRQYDDPNLFIVHDEDLLKIVNILKAAGAEAIAINDLRLTAFSEITCAGPVIIVNGTRLAPHM
;
A
#
# COMPACT_ATOMS: atom_id res chain seq x y z
N MET A 1 -7.85 18.37 70.37
CA MET A 1 -8.67 18.27 69.15
C MET A 1 -8.78 16.82 68.73
N GLY A 2 -10.02 16.34 68.64
CA GLY A 2 -10.37 14.92 68.67
C GLY A 2 -10.12 14.21 67.35
N ASN A 3 -9.96 12.90 67.42
CA ASN A 3 -9.69 12.01 66.29
C ASN A 3 -10.72 12.16 65.14
N LYS A 4 -11.93 12.65 65.43
CA LYS A 4 -12.99 12.95 64.46
C LYS A 4 -12.61 14.03 63.44
N ASP A 5 -11.90 15.07 63.86
CA ASP A 5 -11.53 16.21 62.98
C ASP A 5 -10.43 15.80 61.99
N LYS A 6 -9.56 14.85 62.38
CA LYS A 6 -8.51 14.31 61.51
C LYS A 6 -9.10 13.40 60.43
N SER A 7 -10.12 12.61 60.78
CA SER A 7 -10.79 11.70 59.83
C SER A 7 -11.61 12.46 58.77
N THR A 8 -12.27 13.56 59.13
CA THR A 8 -13.01 14.40 58.17
C THR A 8 -12.07 15.16 57.22
N VAL A 9 -10.94 15.65 57.72
CA VAL A 9 -9.91 16.28 56.87
C VAL A 9 -9.28 15.24 55.92
N ALA A 10 -9.00 14.02 56.38
CA ALA A 10 -8.50 12.96 55.51
C ALA A 10 -9.51 12.57 54.42
N LEU A 11 -10.80 12.45 54.78
CA LEU A 11 -11.86 12.08 53.83
C LEU A 11 -12.07 13.15 52.75
N THR A 12 -12.05 14.43 53.12
CA THR A 12 -12.18 15.54 52.17
C THR A 12 -11.00 15.61 51.21
N LEU A 13 -9.77 15.37 51.70
CA LEU A 13 -8.58 15.30 50.86
C LEU A 13 -8.65 14.15 49.84
N ILE A 14 -9.10 12.97 50.29
CA ILE A 14 -9.26 11.79 49.42
C ILE A 14 -10.31 12.05 48.33
N CYS A 15 -11.47 12.61 48.68
CA CYS A 15 -12.51 12.96 47.70
C CYS A 15 -12.02 14.00 46.69
N LEU A 16 -11.21 14.97 47.12
CA LEU A 16 -10.66 16.00 46.24
C LEU A 16 -9.67 15.40 45.22
N VAL A 17 -8.79 14.50 45.67
CA VAL A 17 -7.87 13.78 44.78
C VAL A 17 -8.62 12.88 43.80
N LEU A 18 -9.63 12.14 44.26
CA LEU A 18 -10.49 11.31 43.40
C LEU A 18 -11.25 12.14 42.36
N GLY A 19 -11.84 13.27 42.77
CA GLY A 19 -12.55 14.17 41.86
C GLY A 19 -11.61 14.77 40.82
N PHE A 20 -10.41 15.19 41.22
CA PHE A 20 -9.39 15.69 40.29
C PHE A 20 -8.95 14.60 39.30
N MET A 21 -8.69 13.38 39.79
CA MET A 21 -8.30 12.26 38.94
C MET A 21 -9.40 11.90 37.94
N LEU A 22 -10.67 11.87 38.36
CA LEU A 22 -11.80 11.63 37.46
C LEU A 22 -11.95 12.75 36.42
N ALA A 23 -11.76 14.02 36.80
CA ALA A 23 -11.80 15.13 35.86
C ALA A 23 -10.69 15.06 34.80
N VAL A 24 -9.47 14.67 35.20
CA VAL A 24 -8.35 14.44 34.27
C VAL A 24 -8.66 13.27 33.35
N ASN A 25 -9.13 12.14 33.87
CA ASN A 25 -9.49 10.97 33.05
C ASN A 25 -10.59 11.33 32.04
N PHE A 26 -11.63 12.05 32.46
CA PHE A 26 -12.74 12.45 31.59
C PHE A 26 -12.29 13.39 30.45
N ARG A 27 -11.43 14.37 30.75
CA ARG A 27 -10.85 15.24 29.72
C ARG A 27 -9.94 14.49 28.75
N THR A 28 -9.18 13.51 29.25
CA THR A 28 -8.28 12.70 28.42
C THR A 28 -9.07 11.77 27.49
N GLN A 29 -10.17 11.17 27.98
CA GLN A 29 -11.04 10.31 27.19
C GLN A 29 -11.71 11.06 26.02
N GLN A 30 -12.18 12.30 26.25
CA GLN A 30 -12.82 13.12 25.21
C GLN A 30 -11.86 13.50 24.06
N GLY A 31 -10.56 13.67 24.34
CA GLY A 31 -9.56 13.95 23.30
C GLY A 31 -9.19 12.71 22.46
N VAL A 32 -9.31 11.50 23.00
CA VAL A 32 -8.89 10.26 22.34
C VAL A 32 -9.94 9.78 21.32
N GLU A 33 -11.24 9.92 21.59
CA GLU A 33 -12.28 9.49 20.64
C GLU A 33 -12.32 10.33 19.34
N GLN A 34 -12.10 11.65 19.44
CA GLN A 34 -12.14 12.52 18.25
C GLN A 34 -10.98 12.26 17.28
N HIS A 35 -9.81 11.86 17.76
CA HIS A 35 -8.66 11.60 16.88
C HIS A 35 -8.71 10.22 16.22
N LEU A 36 -9.34 9.23 16.84
CA LEU A 36 -9.45 7.88 16.28
C LEU A 36 -10.58 7.80 15.23
N GLY A 37 -11.75 8.38 15.50
CA GLY A 37 -12.89 8.32 14.58
C GLY A 37 -12.70 9.14 13.28
N VAL A 38 -12.02 10.28 13.34
CA VAL A 38 -11.73 11.10 12.15
C VAL A 38 -10.70 10.42 11.25
N ARG A 39 -9.68 9.78 11.82
CA ARG A 39 -8.64 9.09 11.05
C ARG A 39 -9.16 7.82 10.38
N GLU A 40 -10.04 7.09 11.05
CA GLU A 40 -10.68 5.90 10.47
C GLU A 40 -11.62 6.26 9.30
N THR A 41 -12.40 7.34 9.44
CA THR A 41 -13.30 7.79 8.37
C THR A 41 -12.54 8.35 7.16
N GLU A 42 -11.45 9.10 7.37
CA GLU A 42 -10.58 9.57 6.29
C GLU A 42 -9.92 8.41 5.52
N LEU A 43 -9.36 7.43 6.24
CA LEU A 43 -8.76 6.24 5.62
C LEU A 43 -9.79 5.45 4.82
N ARG A 44 -10.99 5.26 5.36
CA ARG A 44 -12.08 4.56 4.67
C ARG A 44 -12.50 5.29 3.39
N ASN A 45 -12.63 6.62 3.45
CA ASN A 45 -12.93 7.44 2.28
C ASN A 45 -11.82 7.34 1.24
N LYS A 46 -10.55 7.30 1.66
CA LYS A 46 -9.42 7.12 0.75
C LYS A 46 -9.43 5.75 0.07
N VAL A 47 -9.75 4.68 0.79
CA VAL A 47 -9.91 3.35 0.21
C VAL A 47 -11.03 3.35 -0.82
N ILE A 48 -12.19 3.93 -0.52
CA ILE A 48 -13.31 4.03 -1.46
C ILE A 48 -12.90 4.85 -2.71
N GLU A 49 -12.21 5.96 -2.53
CA GLU A 49 -11.68 6.78 -3.63
C GLU A 49 -10.75 5.96 -4.54
N LEU A 50 -9.83 5.20 -3.94
CA LEU A 50 -8.88 4.35 -4.68
C LEU A 50 -9.59 3.20 -5.41
N VAL A 51 -10.57 2.56 -4.78
CA VAL A 51 -11.38 1.50 -5.41
C VAL A 51 -12.13 2.06 -6.62
N ASN A 52 -12.79 3.21 -6.48
CA ASN A 52 -13.50 3.85 -7.59
C ASN A 52 -12.55 4.25 -8.73
N LYS A 53 -11.35 4.75 -8.39
CA LYS A 53 -10.31 5.04 -9.38
C LYS A 53 -9.86 3.78 -10.12
N ASN A 54 -9.61 2.68 -9.41
CA ASN A 54 -9.23 1.40 -10.02
C ASN A 54 -10.32 0.86 -10.95
N GLN A 55 -11.58 0.90 -10.54
CA GLN A 55 -12.70 0.50 -11.41
C GLN A 55 -12.79 1.37 -12.67
N GLY A 56 -12.55 2.68 -12.54
CA GLY A 56 -12.49 3.59 -13.67
C GLY A 56 -11.35 3.26 -14.65
N LEU A 57 -10.17 2.91 -14.11
CA LEU A 57 -9.01 2.51 -14.91
C LEU A 57 -9.24 1.16 -15.61
N GLU A 58 -9.87 0.19 -14.94
CA GLU A 58 -10.29 -1.09 -15.53
C GLU A 58 -11.23 -0.89 -16.72
N SER A 59 -12.23 -0.02 -16.57
CA SER A 59 -13.16 0.31 -17.66
C SER A 59 -12.45 0.96 -18.84
N GLN A 60 -11.49 1.86 -18.58
CA GLN A 60 -10.68 2.48 -19.63
C GLN A 60 -9.85 1.43 -20.37
N ILE A 61 -9.16 0.54 -19.65
CA ILE A 61 -8.38 -0.55 -20.28
C ILE A 61 -9.28 -1.36 -21.23
N LYS A 62 -10.47 -1.74 -20.78
CA LYS A 62 -11.41 -2.52 -21.61
C LYS A 62 -11.85 -1.77 -22.87
N GLU A 63 -12.23 -0.51 -22.73
CA GLU A 63 -12.62 0.34 -23.87
C GLU A 63 -11.47 0.47 -24.88
N LEU A 64 -10.24 0.56 -24.38
CA LEU A 64 -9.03 0.65 -25.18
C LEU A 64 -8.67 -0.67 -25.88
N GLU A 65 -8.84 -1.81 -25.23
CA GLU A 65 -8.70 -3.13 -25.85
C GLU A 65 -9.69 -3.31 -27.00
N ASP A 66 -10.94 -2.88 -26.81
CA ASP A 66 -11.96 -2.90 -27.85
C ASP A 66 -11.57 -1.99 -29.03
N LEU A 67 -11.05 -0.79 -28.76
CA LEU A 67 -10.55 0.13 -29.77
C LEU A 67 -9.37 -0.47 -30.56
N LEU A 68 -8.41 -1.08 -29.87
CA LEU A 68 -7.27 -1.80 -30.47
C LEU A 68 -7.76 -2.91 -31.42
N ASN A 69 -8.75 -3.70 -30.99
CA ASN A 69 -9.29 -4.79 -31.79
C ASN A 69 -10.02 -4.31 -33.05
N GLN A 70 -10.80 -3.23 -32.94
CA GLN A 70 -11.41 -2.56 -34.10
C GLN A 70 -10.34 -2.03 -35.07
N TYR A 71 -9.16 -1.69 -34.58
CA TYR A 71 -8.08 -1.18 -35.41
C TYR A 71 -7.34 -2.27 -36.15
N ARG A 72 -7.03 -3.38 -35.45
CA ARG A 72 -6.46 -4.57 -36.08
C ARG A 72 -7.36 -5.06 -37.22
N SER A 73 -8.68 -4.99 -37.05
CA SER A 73 -9.61 -5.36 -38.12
C SER A 73 -9.64 -4.36 -39.29
N LYS A 74 -9.58 -3.05 -39.04
CA LYS A 74 -9.50 -2.01 -40.10
C LYS A 74 -8.16 -1.99 -40.85
N ALA A 75 -7.05 -2.17 -40.15
CA ALA A 75 -5.72 -2.30 -40.76
C ALA A 75 -5.63 -3.58 -41.60
N ALA A 76 -6.21 -4.69 -41.14
CA ALA A 76 -6.35 -5.91 -41.94
C ALA A 76 -7.25 -5.71 -43.19
N ALA A 77 -8.18 -4.75 -43.15
CA ALA A 77 -9.00 -4.35 -44.29
C ALA A 77 -8.31 -3.33 -45.24
N GLY A 78 -7.06 -2.95 -44.97
CA GLY A 78 -6.26 -2.07 -45.84
C GLY A 78 -6.45 -0.57 -45.61
N GLU A 79 -7.23 -0.16 -44.61
CA GLU A 79 -7.34 1.24 -44.21
C GLU A 79 -6.16 1.62 -43.31
N SER A 80 -5.35 2.60 -43.71
CA SER A 80 -4.23 3.08 -42.90
C SER A 80 -4.74 3.83 -41.67
N PRO A 81 -4.39 3.37 -40.46
CA PRO A 81 -4.39 4.18 -39.25
C PRO A 81 -3.91 5.64 -39.39
N SER A 82 -4.56 6.61 -38.75
CA SER A 82 -4.01 7.96 -38.60
C SER A 82 -2.82 7.95 -37.61
N GLU A 83 -1.78 8.74 -37.89
CA GLU A 83 -0.56 8.84 -37.06
C GLU A 83 -0.88 9.16 -35.59
N LEU A 84 -1.80 10.11 -35.37
CA LEU A 84 -2.25 10.54 -34.03
C LEU A 84 -2.83 9.39 -33.20
N LEU A 85 -3.57 8.48 -33.83
CA LEU A 85 -4.21 7.38 -33.11
C LEU A 85 -3.23 6.24 -32.81
N LYS A 86 -2.19 6.05 -33.64
CA LYS A 86 -1.09 5.13 -33.32
C LYS A 86 -0.33 5.60 -32.08
N GLN A 87 -0.03 6.90 -32.03
CA GLN A 87 0.68 7.50 -30.91
C GLN A 87 -0.15 7.42 -29.60
N GLU A 88 -1.45 7.67 -29.69
CA GLU A 88 -2.35 7.50 -28.55
C GLU A 88 -2.38 6.05 -28.06
N LEU A 89 -2.49 5.09 -28.98
CA LEU A 89 -2.47 3.68 -28.65
C LEU A 89 -1.16 3.26 -27.96
N GLU A 90 -0.02 3.73 -28.45
CA GLU A 90 1.29 3.44 -27.87
C GLU A 90 1.41 3.99 -26.43
N ASN A 91 1.01 5.25 -26.21
CA ASN A 91 0.96 5.86 -24.88
C ASN A 91 0.10 5.04 -23.91
N LEU A 92 -1.04 4.56 -24.38
CA LEU A 92 -1.96 3.78 -23.58
C LEU A 92 -1.43 2.39 -23.26
N GLN A 93 -0.76 1.74 -24.19
CA GLN A 93 -0.07 0.46 -23.95
C GLN A 93 1.04 0.61 -22.91
N ILE A 94 1.78 1.74 -22.94
CA ILE A 94 2.78 2.07 -21.93
C ILE A 94 2.14 2.22 -20.54
N LEU A 95 1.03 2.96 -20.44
CA LEU A 95 0.30 3.18 -19.18
C LEU A 95 -0.31 1.88 -18.63
N ALA A 96 -0.82 1.01 -19.50
CA ALA A 96 -1.34 -0.30 -19.13
C ALA A 96 -0.22 -1.31 -18.79
N GLY A 97 1.05 -0.96 -19.02
CA GLY A 97 2.19 -1.85 -18.81
C GLY A 97 2.25 -3.02 -19.81
N LEU A 98 1.62 -2.87 -20.98
CA LEU A 98 1.57 -3.87 -22.07
C LEU A 98 2.76 -3.78 -23.02
N THR A 99 3.62 -2.78 -22.85
CA THR A 99 4.81 -2.57 -23.67
C THR A 99 6.02 -2.30 -22.80
N ASP A 100 7.16 -2.81 -23.24
CA ASP A 100 8.45 -2.57 -22.60
C ASP A 100 8.82 -1.09 -22.71
N VAL A 101 9.38 -0.57 -21.63
CA VAL A 101 9.84 0.81 -21.55
C VAL A 101 11.32 0.84 -21.18
N TYR A 102 12.02 1.84 -21.67
CA TYR A 102 13.45 2.00 -21.47
C TYR A 102 13.74 3.41 -20.99
N GLY A 103 14.64 3.54 -20.02
CA GLY A 103 15.00 4.81 -19.43
C GLY A 103 16.10 4.66 -18.38
N GLU A 104 16.56 5.78 -17.85
CA GLU A 104 17.45 5.76 -16.69
C GLU A 104 16.73 5.17 -15.48
N GLY A 105 17.42 4.34 -14.72
CA GLY A 105 16.81 3.62 -13.61
C GLY A 105 17.84 2.97 -12.70
N VAL A 106 17.34 2.21 -11.73
CA VAL A 106 18.14 1.49 -10.74
C VAL A 106 17.69 0.04 -10.65
N ILE A 107 18.64 -0.85 -10.38
CA ILE A 107 18.36 -2.25 -10.06
C ILE A 107 18.55 -2.42 -8.57
N VAL A 108 17.50 -2.86 -7.88
CA VAL A 108 17.53 -3.16 -6.44
C VAL A 108 17.53 -4.67 -6.27
N THR A 109 18.61 -5.20 -5.71
CA THR A 109 18.72 -6.62 -5.37
C THR A 109 18.43 -6.81 -3.89
N VAL A 110 17.48 -7.70 -3.57
CA VAL A 110 17.07 -8.01 -2.21
C VAL A 110 17.29 -9.50 -1.99
N ASN A 111 18.04 -9.85 -0.94
CA ASN A 111 18.37 -11.23 -0.60
C ASN A 111 18.03 -11.49 0.86
N ASP A 112 17.75 -12.76 1.16
CA ASP A 112 17.63 -13.24 2.53
C ASP A 112 18.92 -13.01 3.33
N SER A 113 18.77 -12.96 4.65
CA SER A 113 19.90 -12.75 5.55
C SER A 113 20.85 -13.94 5.50
N THR A 114 22.14 -13.67 5.28
CA THR A 114 23.20 -14.70 5.35
C THR A 114 23.66 -14.99 6.78
N LYS A 115 23.10 -14.31 7.78
CA LYS A 115 23.49 -14.50 9.19
C LYS A 115 22.98 -15.85 9.70
N GLU A 116 23.83 -16.55 10.43
CA GLU A 116 23.41 -17.76 11.15
C GLU A 116 22.38 -17.40 12.23
N ARG A 117 21.23 -18.08 12.18
CA ARG A 117 20.15 -17.92 13.15
C ARG A 117 20.54 -18.58 14.48
N ARG A 118 20.48 -17.85 15.59
CA ARG A 118 20.63 -18.43 16.94
C ARG A 118 19.32 -19.05 17.39
N GLN A 119 19.38 -19.92 18.40
CA GLN A 119 18.23 -20.73 18.87
C GLN A 119 17.01 -19.90 19.29
N TYR A 120 17.19 -18.63 19.69
CA TYR A 120 16.12 -17.73 20.14
C TYR A 120 15.83 -16.59 19.17
N ASP A 121 16.45 -16.57 17.99
CA ASP A 121 16.20 -15.53 16.99
C ASP A 121 14.89 -15.84 16.23
N ASP A 122 14.10 -14.82 15.95
CA ASP A 122 12.87 -14.93 15.15
C ASP A 122 13.24 -15.28 13.69
N PRO A 123 12.79 -16.43 13.14
CA PRO A 123 13.05 -16.82 11.77
C PRO A 123 12.59 -15.80 10.73
N ASN A 124 11.54 -15.02 11.01
CA ASN A 124 10.98 -14.06 10.07
C ASN A 124 11.94 -12.89 9.79
N LEU A 125 12.89 -12.61 10.67
CA LEU A 125 13.87 -11.55 10.47
C LEU A 125 14.99 -11.92 9.50
N PHE A 126 15.02 -13.17 9.02
CA PHE A 126 16.06 -13.68 8.15
C PHE A 126 15.59 -13.90 6.71
N ILE A 127 14.30 -13.75 6.46
CA ILE A 127 13.67 -14.00 5.16
C ILE A 127 13.03 -12.69 4.68
N VAL A 128 13.13 -12.41 3.39
CA VAL A 128 12.46 -11.28 2.76
C VAL A 128 10.96 -11.56 2.67
N HIS A 129 10.14 -10.59 3.10
CA HIS A 129 8.69 -10.70 3.04
C HIS A 129 8.10 -9.78 1.95
N ASP A 130 6.85 -10.04 1.57
CA ASP A 130 6.04 -9.19 0.70
C ASP A 130 5.98 -7.74 1.19
N GLU A 131 5.86 -7.52 2.51
CA GLU A 131 5.92 -6.19 3.12
C GLU A 131 7.19 -5.42 2.80
N ASP A 132 8.34 -6.10 2.69
CA ASP A 132 9.61 -5.46 2.40
C ASP A 132 9.65 -5.01 0.94
N LEU A 133 9.18 -5.84 0.01
CA LEU A 133 9.02 -5.45 -1.39
C LEU A 133 8.01 -4.32 -1.55
N LEU A 134 6.88 -4.36 -0.84
CA LEU A 134 5.89 -3.29 -0.86
C LEU A 134 6.47 -1.97 -0.39
N LYS A 135 7.29 -1.96 0.68
CA LYS A 135 7.99 -0.76 1.14
C LYS A 135 8.94 -0.21 0.06
N ILE A 136 9.73 -1.07 -0.58
CA ILE A 136 10.65 -0.67 -1.65
C ILE A 136 9.87 -0.08 -2.83
N VAL A 137 8.82 -0.76 -3.30
CA VAL A 137 7.96 -0.28 -4.39
C VAL A 137 7.36 1.09 -4.05
N ASN A 138 6.88 1.27 -2.81
CA ASN A 138 6.32 2.55 -2.37
C ASN A 138 7.36 3.67 -2.35
N ILE A 139 8.59 3.37 -1.90
CA ILE A 139 9.69 4.34 -1.93
C ILE A 139 10.03 4.71 -3.38
N LEU A 140 10.12 3.74 -4.28
CA LEU A 140 10.38 3.99 -5.70
C LEU A 140 9.27 4.84 -6.34
N LYS A 141 8.00 4.52 -6.08
CA LYS A 141 6.86 5.34 -6.53
C LYS A 141 6.93 6.76 -5.98
N ALA A 142 7.26 6.92 -4.69
CA ALA A 142 7.41 8.22 -4.05
C ALA A 142 8.61 9.01 -4.60
N ALA A 143 9.66 8.33 -5.05
CA ALA A 143 10.82 8.91 -5.72
C ALA A 143 10.56 9.28 -7.19
N GLY A 144 9.38 8.97 -7.73
CA GLY A 144 8.99 9.32 -9.10
C GLY A 144 9.26 8.22 -10.13
N ALA A 145 9.42 6.96 -9.73
CA ALA A 145 9.56 5.85 -10.67
C ALA A 145 8.29 5.72 -11.53
N GLU A 146 8.43 5.88 -12.85
CA GLU A 146 7.34 5.81 -13.83
C GLU A 146 6.98 4.36 -14.21
N ALA A 147 7.97 3.46 -14.13
CA ALA A 147 7.81 2.03 -14.35
C ALA A 147 8.62 1.26 -13.32
N ILE A 148 8.03 0.19 -12.78
CA ILE A 148 8.67 -0.69 -11.81
C ILE A 148 8.38 -2.12 -12.25
N ALA A 149 9.40 -2.97 -12.21
CA ALA A 149 9.26 -4.41 -12.38
C ALA A 149 9.91 -5.11 -11.18
N ILE A 150 9.31 -6.22 -10.74
CA ILE A 150 9.95 -7.15 -9.81
C ILE A 150 10.38 -8.35 -10.64
N ASN A 151 11.71 -8.51 -10.79
CA ASN A 151 12.27 -9.39 -11.82
C ASN A 151 11.67 -9.02 -13.19
N ASP A 152 11.15 -9.99 -13.94
CA ASP A 152 10.55 -9.78 -15.26
C ASP A 152 9.06 -9.42 -15.22
N LEU A 153 8.50 -9.15 -14.03
CA LEU A 153 7.07 -8.87 -13.85
C LEU A 153 6.83 -7.37 -13.69
N ARG A 154 6.30 -6.73 -14.74
CA ARG A 154 5.86 -5.33 -14.71
C ARG A 154 4.77 -5.13 -13.66
N LEU A 155 4.98 -4.18 -12.75
CA LEU A 155 3.96 -3.75 -11.81
C LEU A 155 3.04 -2.73 -12.46
N THR A 156 1.74 -2.98 -12.38
CA THR A 156 0.65 -2.11 -12.83
C THR A 156 -0.22 -1.71 -11.64
N ALA A 157 -1.28 -0.94 -11.89
CA ALA A 157 -2.24 -0.55 -10.84
C ALA A 157 -2.97 -1.75 -10.19
N PHE A 158 -3.03 -2.88 -10.89
CA PHE A 158 -3.71 -4.10 -10.45
C PHE A 158 -2.75 -5.17 -9.96
N SER A 159 -1.46 -4.84 -9.84
CA SER A 159 -0.49 -5.83 -9.41
C SER A 159 -0.65 -6.20 -7.95
N GLU A 160 -0.56 -7.50 -7.69
CA GLU A 160 -0.62 -8.08 -6.37
C GLU A 160 0.79 -8.50 -5.94
N ILE A 161 1.14 -8.23 -4.69
CA ILE A 161 2.35 -8.71 -4.03
C ILE A 161 1.92 -9.30 -2.69
N THR A 162 2.02 -10.62 -2.54
CA THR A 162 1.56 -11.36 -1.35
C THR A 162 2.49 -12.50 -0.98
N CYS A 163 2.53 -12.90 0.28
CA CYS A 163 3.26 -14.09 0.74
C CYS A 163 2.38 -15.35 0.75
N ALA A 164 2.96 -16.47 0.32
CA ALA A 164 2.42 -17.81 0.50
C ALA A 164 3.45 -18.72 1.20
N GLY A 165 3.50 -18.62 2.54
CA GLY A 165 4.55 -19.23 3.34
C GLY A 165 5.87 -18.46 3.15
N PRO A 166 7.01 -19.14 2.87
CA PRO A 166 8.30 -18.48 2.67
C PRO A 166 8.51 -17.95 1.24
N VAL A 167 7.47 -17.98 0.39
CA VAL A 167 7.56 -17.62 -1.03
C VAL A 167 6.69 -16.39 -1.28
N ILE A 168 7.22 -15.43 -2.02
CA ILE A 168 6.48 -14.24 -2.44
C ILE A 168 5.78 -14.55 -3.76
N ILE A 169 4.55 -14.10 -3.92
CA ILE A 169 3.76 -14.20 -5.14
C ILE A 169 3.57 -12.78 -5.68
N VAL A 170 3.91 -12.59 -6.95
CA VAL A 170 3.68 -11.34 -7.68
C VAL A 170 2.86 -11.65 -8.92
N ASN A 171 1.69 -11.04 -9.05
CA ASN A 171 0.75 -11.28 -10.16
C ASN A 171 0.49 -12.78 -10.43
N GLY A 172 0.35 -13.58 -9.37
CA GLY A 172 0.16 -15.04 -9.44
C GLY A 172 1.43 -15.85 -9.74
N THR A 173 2.56 -15.21 -10.01
CA THR A 173 3.85 -15.86 -10.25
C THR A 173 4.64 -15.96 -8.95
N ARG A 174 5.13 -17.18 -8.65
CA ARG A 174 5.94 -17.43 -7.45
C ARG A 174 7.37 -16.94 -7.66
N LEU A 175 7.82 -16.07 -6.77
CA LEU A 175 9.19 -15.61 -6.64
C LEU A 175 9.77 -16.23 -5.37
N ALA A 176 10.70 -17.17 -5.55
CA ALA A 176 11.55 -17.64 -4.47
C ALA A 176 12.91 -16.94 -4.62
N PRO A 177 13.52 -16.43 -3.53
CA PRO A 177 14.91 -16.01 -3.58
C PRO A 177 15.76 -17.16 -4.11
N HIS A 178 16.65 -16.87 -5.06
CA HIS A 178 17.63 -17.87 -5.51
C HIS A 178 18.48 -18.29 -4.28
N MET A 179 18.49 -19.59 -3.99
CA MET A 179 19.41 -20.21 -3.03
C MET A 179 20.87 -20.04 -3.48
#